data_AF-A0A965LUE7-F1
#
_entry.id   AF-A0A965LUE7-F1
#
_cell.length_a   1.000
_cell.length_b   1.000
_cell.length_c   1.000
_cell.angle_alpha   90.00
_cell.angle_beta   90.00
_cell.angle_gamma   90.00
#
_symmetry.space_group_name_H-M   'P 1'
#
loop_
_entity.id
_entity.type
_entity.pdbx_description
1 polymer ?
#
loop_
_entity_poly.entity_id
_entity_poly.type
_entity_poly.pdbx_seq_one_letter_code
_entity_poly.pdbx_strand_id
1 'polypeptide(L)'
;MKINLEVTTLDGVVSKVTAQFADFIAFEGAKNRSVANFQTELKLTDLAWLCWHAQTRLHKTQLKFEEWTETVESVEVGTDSAVIVPLENPQPTG
;
A
#
# COMPACT_ATOMS: atom_id res chain seq x y z
N MET A 1 0.96 13.58 -2.72
CA MET A 1 0.92 12.35 -3.54
C MET A 1 0.44 11.20 -2.66
N LYS A 2 -0.46 10.37 -3.17
CA LYS A 2 -0.93 9.13 -2.53
C LYS A 2 -1.04 8.05 -3.60
N ILE A 3 -0.73 6.82 -3.24
CA ILE A 3 -0.93 5.65 -4.09
C ILE A 3 -1.64 4.58 -3.26
N ASN A 4 -2.73 4.05 -3.78
CA ASN A 4 -3.39 2.89 -3.20
C ASN A 4 -2.68 1.65 -3.73
N LEU A 5 -2.32 0.76 -2.81
CA LEU A 5 -1.65 -0.48 -3.08
C LEU A 5 -2.53 -1.60 -2.56
N GLU A 6 -2.62 -2.67 -3.32
CA GLU A 6 -3.25 -3.91 -2.92
C GLU A 6 -2.15 -4.96 -2.77
N VAL A 7 -2.12 -5.63 -1.63
CA VAL A 7 -1.19 -6.71 -1.36
C VAL A 7 -1.95 -8.00 -1.15
N THR A 8 -1.54 -9.04 -1.85
CA THR A 8 -2.03 -10.40 -1.65
C THR A 8 -0.95 -11.17 -0.91
N THR A 9 -1.29 -11.74 0.24
CA THR A 9 -0.39 -12.63 0.99
C THR A 9 -0.48 -14.06 0.47
N LEU A 10 0.52 -14.90 0.73
CA LEU A 10 0.51 -16.33 0.38
C LEU A 10 -0.68 -17.11 0.96
N ASP A 11 -1.28 -16.62 2.05
CA ASP A 11 -2.51 -17.18 2.64
C ASP A 11 -3.79 -16.80 1.87
N GLY A 12 -3.67 -16.10 0.74
CA GLY A 12 -4.79 -15.61 -0.07
C GLY A 12 -5.50 -14.38 0.49
N VAL A 13 -4.99 -13.79 1.58
CA VAL A 13 -5.56 -12.56 2.17
C VAL A 13 -5.15 -11.35 1.36
N VAL A 14 -6.16 -10.59 0.90
CA VAL A 14 -5.97 -9.32 0.19
C VAL A 14 -6.12 -8.16 1.16
N SER A 15 -5.11 -7.29 1.23
CA SER A 15 -5.12 -6.09 2.06
C SER A 15 -4.89 -4.83 1.23
N LYS A 16 -5.71 -3.81 1.46
CA LYS A 16 -5.56 -2.49 0.84
C LYS A 16 -4.76 -1.57 1.76
N VAL A 17 -3.71 -0.95 1.22
CA VAL A 17 -2.87 0.01 1.95
C VAL A 17 -2.63 1.25 1.12
N THR A 18 -2.77 2.42 1.73
CA THR A 18 -2.47 3.70 1.08
C THR A 18 -1.08 4.18 1.50
N ALA A 19 -0.14 4.18 0.56
CA ALA A 19 1.13 4.86 0.73
C ALA A 19 0.94 6.36 0.51
N GLN A 20 1.45 7.15 1.44
CA GLN A 20 1.32 8.60 1.48
C GLN A 20 2.67 9.29 1.59
N PHE A 21 2.65 10.62 1.65
CA PHE A 21 3.84 11.47 1.61
C PHE A 21 5.00 10.98 2.51
N ALA A 22 4.71 10.57 3.76
CA ALA A 22 5.72 10.04 4.68
C ALA A 22 6.46 8.80 4.12
N ASP A 23 5.75 7.91 3.44
CA ASP A 23 6.31 6.69 2.86
C ASP A 23 7.21 7.01 1.65
N PHE A 24 6.84 8.02 0.87
CA PHE A 24 7.66 8.51 -0.24
C PHE A 24 8.94 9.19 0.24
N ILE A 25 8.89 10.04 1.27
CA ILE A 25 10.09 10.66 1.86
C ILE A 25 11.04 9.60 2.43
N ALA A 26 10.49 8.59 3.11
CA ALA A 26 11.29 7.48 3.62
C ALA A 26 11.95 6.68 2.49
N PHE A 27 11.24 6.49 1.37
CA PHE A 27 11.78 5.85 0.18
C PHE A 27 12.96 6.63 -0.42
N GLU A 28 12.85 7.95 -0.57
CA GLU A 28 13.93 8.79 -1.10
C GLU A 28 15.19 8.69 -0.24
N GLY A 29 15.03 8.68 1.09
CA GLY A 29 16.13 8.48 2.03
C GLY A 29 16.76 7.07 1.93
N ALA A 30 15.94 6.03 1.78
CA ALA A 30 16.40 4.64 1.77
C ALA A 30 17.04 4.20 0.44
N LYS A 31 16.55 4.73 -0.70
CA LYS A 31 16.98 4.31 -2.04
C LYS A 31 17.84 5.35 -2.77
N ASN A 32 17.98 6.56 -2.21
CA ASN A 32 18.68 7.69 -2.84
C ASN A 32 18.18 7.98 -4.28
N ARG A 33 16.92 7.65 -4.58
CA ARG A 33 16.25 7.91 -5.86
C ARG A 33 15.05 8.81 -5.60
N SER A 34 14.91 9.85 -6.41
CA SER A 34 13.74 10.72 -6.38
C SER A 34 12.49 10.01 -6.87
N VAL A 35 11.37 10.23 -6.17
CA VAL A 35 10.05 9.71 -6.58
C VAL A 35 9.55 10.31 -7.90
N ALA A 36 10.15 11.42 -8.35
CA ALA A 36 9.91 11.99 -9.68
C ALA A 36 10.20 11.00 -10.83
N ASN A 37 11.13 10.04 -10.62
CA ASN A 37 11.47 9.02 -11.63
C ASN A 37 10.49 7.83 -11.65
N PHE A 38 9.49 7.78 -10.76
CA PHE A 38 8.50 6.70 -10.74
C PHE A 38 7.58 6.71 -11.96
N GLN A 39 7.46 7.85 -12.65
CA GLN A 39 6.66 7.96 -13.88
C GLN A 39 7.31 7.22 -15.06
N THR A 40 8.61 6.99 -15.03
CA THR A 40 9.36 6.37 -16.14
C THR A 40 9.79 4.93 -15.83
N GLU A 41 10.09 4.61 -14.57
CA GLU A 41 10.57 3.27 -14.19
C GLU A 41 10.15 2.91 -12.76
N LEU A 42 8.90 2.51 -12.59
CA LEU A 42 8.40 1.96 -11.32
C LEU A 42 8.79 0.48 -11.22
N LYS A 43 9.71 0.12 -10.31
CA LYS A 43 10.10 -1.28 -10.12
C LYS A 43 9.17 -1.97 -9.12
N LEU A 44 9.00 -3.28 -9.28
CA LEU A 44 8.22 -4.11 -8.34
C LEU A 44 8.76 -3.99 -6.91
N THR A 45 10.09 -3.92 -6.75
CA THR A 45 10.74 -3.71 -5.45
C THR A 45 10.34 -2.36 -4.81
N ASP A 46 10.11 -1.33 -5.62
CA ASP A 46 9.72 -0.01 -5.11
C ASP A 46 8.27 -0.03 -4.62
N LEU A 47 7.37 -0.69 -5.36
CA LEU A 47 5.98 -0.94 -4.94
C LEU A 47 5.90 -1.74 -3.64
N ALA A 48 6.64 -2.85 -3.57
CA ALA A 48 6.72 -3.69 -2.39
C ALA A 48 7.23 -2.92 -1.17
N TRP A 49 8.28 -2.11 -1.35
CA TRP A 49 8.86 -1.31 -0.27
C TRP A 49 7.88 -0.26 0.26
N LEU A 50 7.18 0.46 -0.64
CA LEU A 50 6.16 1.44 -0.24
C LEU A 50 4.99 0.77 0.49
N CYS A 51 4.55 -0.39 0.02
CA CYS A 51 3.50 -1.18 0.68
C CYS A 51 3.92 -1.58 2.11
N TRP A 52 5.11 -2.17 2.26
CA TRP A 52 5.65 -2.58 3.55
C TRP A 52 5.84 -1.39 4.50
N HIS A 53 6.40 -0.28 4.03
CA HIS A 53 6.61 0.90 4.86
C HIS A 53 5.28 1.49 5.34
N ALA A 54 4.29 1.56 4.44
CA ALA A 54 2.94 2.01 4.81
C ALA A 54 2.27 1.08 5.82
N GLN A 55 2.42 -0.24 5.67
CA GLN A 55 1.92 -1.21 6.65
C GLN A 55 2.62 -1.10 8.01
N THR A 56 3.93 -0.89 8.03
CA THR A 56 4.71 -0.67 9.25
C THR A 56 4.25 0.60 9.95
N ARG A 57 4.07 1.70 9.21
CA ARG A 57 3.56 2.98 9.74
C ARG A 57 2.13 2.86 10.29
N LEU A 58 1.31 1.99 9.72
CA LEU A 58 -0.06 1.70 10.19
C LEU A 58 -0.11 0.58 11.24
N HIS A 59 1.06 0.11 11.72
CA HIS A 59 1.18 -0.98 12.70
C HIS A 59 0.49 -2.28 12.27
N LYS A 60 0.38 -2.52 10.95
CA LYS A 60 -0.18 -3.75 10.37
C LYS A 60 0.84 -4.88 10.29
N THR A 61 2.13 -4.53 10.22
CA THR A 61 3.23 -5.47 10.27
C THR A 61 4.33 -4.96 11.20
N GLN A 62 5.08 -5.89 11.78
CA GLN A 62 6.31 -5.63 12.53
C GLN A 62 7.51 -6.39 11.91
N LEU A 63 7.27 -7.12 10.81
CA LEU A 63 8.28 -7.88 10.10
C LEU A 63 9.25 -6.93 9.40
N LYS A 64 10.52 -7.33 9.30
CA LYS A 64 11.46 -6.62 8.42
C LYS A 64 11.03 -6.80 6.96
N PHE A 65 11.51 -5.91 6.08
CA PHE A 65 11.12 -5.93 4.68
C PHE A 65 11.34 -7.29 4.00
N GLU A 66 12.50 -7.92 4.24
CA GLU A 66 12.85 -9.23 3.65
C GLU A 66 11.88 -10.33 4.13
N GLU A 67 11.65 -10.43 5.44
CA GLU A 67 10.70 -11.39 6.03
C GLU A 67 9.27 -11.14 5.53
N TRP A 68 8.89 -9.87 5.39
CA TRP A 68 7.58 -9.51 4.86
C TRP A 68 7.41 -9.93 3.40
N THR A 69 8.44 -9.76 2.56
CA THR A 69 8.36 -10.18 1.15
C THR A 69 8.17 -11.67 0.96
N GLU A 70 8.63 -12.50 1.90
CA GLU A 70 8.40 -13.96 1.87
C GLU A 70 6.94 -14.34 2.17
N THR A 71 6.16 -13.44 2.78
CA THR A 71 4.73 -13.67 3.08
C THR A 71 3.80 -13.13 1.98
N VAL A 72 4.36 -12.44 0.99
CA VAL A 72 3.62 -11.69 -0.02
C VAL A 72 3.67 -12.43 -1.35
N GLU A 73 2.49 -12.66 -1.92
CA GLU A 73 2.32 -13.23 -3.25
C GLU A 73 2.44 -12.15 -4.33
N SER A 74 1.71 -11.04 -4.18
CA SER A 74 1.70 -9.95 -5.16
C SER A 74 1.48 -8.58 -4.50
N VAL A 75 2.00 -7.53 -5.16
CA VAL A 75 1.73 -6.13 -4.82
C VAL A 75 1.34 -5.40 -6.10
N GLU A 76 0.15 -4.82 -6.09
CA GLU A 76 -0.43 -4.14 -7.24
C GLU A 76 -0.87 -2.74 -6.88
N VAL A 77 -0.94 -1.85 -7.88
CA VAL A 77 -1.49 -0.52 -7.69
C VAL A 77 -3.01 -0.64 -7.69
N GLY A 78 -3.63 -0.45 -6.53
CA GLY A 78 -5.07 -0.51 -6.38
C GLY A 78 -5.74 0.58 -7.22
N THR A 79 -6.55 0.15 -8.18
CA THR A 79 -7.35 1.04 -9.05
C THR A 79 -8.60 1.52 -8.33
N ASP A 80 -8.47 2.08 -7.13
CA ASP A 80 -9.63 2.59 -6.38
C ASP A 80 -10.18 3.85 -7.07
N SER A 81 -11.03 3.62 -8.07
CA SER A 81 -12.11 4.53 -8.41
C SER A 81 -13.06 4.46 -7.23
N ALA A 82 -13.03 5.48 -6.37
CA ALA A 82 -13.82 5.55 -5.15
C ALA A 82 -15.27 5.09 -5.40
N VAL A 83 -15.60 3.86 -5.02
CA VAL A 83 -17.00 3.43 -4.90
C VAL A 83 -17.47 4.03 -3.58
N ILE A 84 -18.03 5.23 -3.69
CA ILE A 84 -18.80 5.86 -2.63
C ILE A 84 -19.96 4.91 -2.34
N VAL A 85 -19.86 4.09 -1.30
CA VAL A 85 -21.02 3.33 -0.80
C VAL A 85 -22.00 4.36 -0.22
N PRO A 86 -23.25 4.45 -0.72
CA PRO A 86 -24.24 5.29 -0.07
C PRO A 86 -24.48 4.78 1.35
N LEU A 87 -24.41 5.69 2.33
CA LEU A 87 -24.79 5.45 3.71
C LEU A 87 -26.30 5.19 3.79
N GLU A 88 -26.71 3.95 3.60
CA GLU A 88 -28.10 3.53 3.86
C GLU A 88 -28.17 3.01 5.30
N ASN A 89 -28.41 3.94 6.23
CA ASN A 89 -28.83 3.66 7.59
C ASN A 89 -30.34 3.37 7.56
N PRO A 90 -30.83 2.13 7.77
CA PRO A 90 -32.27 1.91 7.87
C PRO A 90 -32.74 2.47 9.22
N GLN A 91 -33.35 3.66 9.17
CA GLN A 91 -34.08 4.21 10.30
C GLN A 91 -35.24 3.27 10.65
N PRO A 92 -35.42 2.87 11.92
CA PRO A 92 -36.57 2.06 12.30
C PRO A 92 -37.85 2.91 12.16
N THR A 93 -38.72 2.54 11.24
CA THR A 93 -40.10 3.02 11.21
C THR A 93 -40.83 2.40 12.39
N GLY A 94 -41.06 3.21 13.43
CA GLY A 94 -42.03 2.91 14.48
C GLY A 94 -43.46 3.05 14.01
#